data_AF-A0A839EGQ3-F1
#
_entry.id   AF-A0A839EGQ3-F1
#
_cell.length_a   1.000
_cell.length_b   1.000
_cell.length_c   1.000
_cell.angle_alpha   90.00
_cell.angle_beta   90.00
_cell.angle_gamma   90.00
#
_symmetry.space_group_name_H-M   'P 1'
#
loop_
_entity.id
_entity.type
_entity.pdbx_description
1 polymer ?
#
loop_
_entity_poly.entity_id
_entity_poly.type
_entity_poly.pdbx_seq_one_letter_code
_entity_poly.pdbx_strand_id
1 'polypeptide(L)'
;MWLTNCFEWFIFIIGSSPIWGTLLFHEWEASIKPWLVPKDKIMEMTDMLLAKHGARAGYRALIEEEHAWRCGDMVQQGIWRRVYRELQRRG
;
A
#
# COMPACT_ATOMS: atom_id res chain seq x y z
N MET A 1 -44.62 5.59 -13.41
CA MET A 1 -44.11 5.67 -12.02
C MET A 1 -42.92 4.74 -11.74
N TRP A 2 -42.56 3.78 -12.61
CA TRP A 2 -41.35 2.95 -12.47
C TRP A 2 -40.10 3.55 -13.16
N LEU A 3 -40.26 4.31 -14.24
CA LEU A 3 -39.17 4.95 -14.98
C LEU A 3 -38.44 6.07 -14.20
N THR A 4 -39.16 6.81 -13.35
CA THR A 4 -38.60 7.89 -12.53
C THR A 4 -37.57 7.36 -11.53
N ASN A 5 -37.87 6.24 -10.86
CA ASN A 5 -36.94 5.59 -9.95
C ASN A 5 -35.66 5.13 -10.67
N CYS A 6 -35.78 4.51 -11.85
CA CYS A 6 -34.61 4.07 -12.62
C CYS A 6 -33.70 5.23 -13.01
N PHE A 7 -34.26 6.36 -13.41
CA PHE A 7 -33.49 7.54 -13.82
C PHE A 7 -32.79 8.21 -12.62
N GLU A 8 -33.46 8.30 -11.47
CA GLU A 8 -32.87 8.80 -10.22
C GLU A 8 -31.70 7.92 -9.75
N TRP A 9 -31.88 6.59 -9.75
CA TRP A 9 -30.78 5.65 -9.43
C TRP A 9 -29.60 5.79 -10.39
N PHE A 10 -29.85 6.02 -11.69
CA PHE A 10 -28.80 6.21 -12.68
C PHE A 10 -27.97 7.46 -12.39
N ILE A 11 -28.63 8.56 -12.00
CA ILE A 11 -27.95 9.81 -11.60
C ILE A 11 -27.11 9.60 -10.34
N PHE A 12 -27.62 8.88 -9.33
CA PHE A 12 -26.85 8.58 -8.13
C PHE A 12 -25.63 7.70 -8.39
N ILE A 13 -25.74 6.70 -9.27
CA ILE A 13 -24.62 5.82 -9.64
C ILE A 13 -23.55 6.61 -10.40
N ILE A 14 -23.93 7.42 -11.39
CA ILE A 14 -22.98 8.25 -12.15
C ILE A 14 -22.36 9.31 -11.25
N GLY A 15 -23.17 9.98 -10.42
CA GLY A 15 -22.72 11.03 -9.50
C GLY A 15 -21.75 10.52 -8.43
N SER A 16 -21.91 9.27 -7.97
CA SER A 16 -21.00 8.64 -7.00
C SER A 16 -19.80 7.95 -7.65
N SER A 17 -19.80 7.76 -8.97
CA SER A 17 -18.71 7.10 -9.72
C SER A 17 -17.32 7.72 -9.45
N PRO A 18 -17.13 9.05 -9.40
CA PRO A 18 -15.80 9.62 -9.12
C PRO A 18 -15.28 9.29 -7.72
N ILE A 19 -16.18 9.22 -6.73
CA ILE A 19 -15.84 8.91 -5.34
C ILE A 19 -15.36 7.46 -5.23
N TRP A 20 -16.15 6.53 -5.77
CA TRP A 20 -15.80 5.12 -5.80
C TRP A 20 -14.56 4.85 -6.65
N GLY A 21 -14.42 5.52 -7.79
CA GLY A 21 -13.24 5.41 -8.64
C GLY A 21 -11.96 5.83 -7.91
N THR A 22 -12.00 6.95 -7.19
CA THR A 22 -10.85 7.44 -6.41
C THR A 22 -10.50 6.49 -5.26
N LEU A 23 -11.51 6.00 -4.53
CA LEU A 23 -11.30 5.05 -3.44
C LEU A 23 -10.71 3.72 -3.94
N LEU A 24 -11.27 3.16 -5.01
CA LEU A 24 -10.78 1.92 -5.61
C LEU A 24 -9.37 2.09 -6.20
N PHE A 25 -9.08 3.26 -6.79
CA PHE A 25 -7.74 3.55 -7.31
C PHE A 25 -6.72 3.64 -6.18
N HIS A 26 -7.04 4.34 -5.08
CA HIS A 26 -6.17 4.40 -3.91
C HIS A 26 -5.91 3.03 -3.29
N GLU A 27 -6.94 2.20 -3.16
CA GLU A 27 -6.80 0.83 -2.65
C GLU A 27 -5.98 -0.05 -3.60
N TRP A 28 -6.17 0.10 -4.91
CA TRP A 28 -5.35 -0.58 -5.92
C TRP A 28 -3.88 -0.19 -5.82
N GLU A 29 -3.58 1.10 -5.66
CA GLU A 29 -2.21 1.58 -5.48
C GLU A 29 -1.59 1.05 -4.18
N ALA A 30 -2.35 0.99 -3.10
CA ALA A 30 -1.89 0.46 -1.81
C ALA A 30 -1.68 -1.05 -1.83
N SER A 31 -2.52 -1.80 -2.54
CA SER A 31 -2.57 -3.26 -2.44
C SER A 31 -1.81 -3.97 -3.55
N ILE A 32 -1.86 -3.49 -4.80
CA ILE A 32 -1.35 -4.23 -5.96
C ILE A 32 -0.02 -3.68 -6.45
N LYS A 33 0.18 -2.37 -6.40
CA LYS A 33 1.45 -1.73 -6.78
C LYS A 33 2.66 -2.21 -5.95
N PRO A 34 2.57 -2.47 -4.63
CA PRO A 34 3.68 -3.05 -3.87
C PRO A 34 3.95 -4.51 -4.26
N TRP A 35 2.96 -5.23 -4.82
CA TRP A 35 3.16 -6.58 -5.33
C TRP A 35 3.95 -6.63 -6.62
N LEU A 36 3.90 -5.56 -7.43
CA LEU A 36 4.74 -5.43 -8.63
C LEU A 36 6.23 -5.30 -8.31
N VAL A 37 6.60 -4.94 -7.08
CA VAL A 37 8.01 -4.84 -6.68
C VAL A 37 8.61 -6.25 -6.61
N PRO A 38 9.67 -6.54 -7.40
CA PRO A 38 10.31 -7.84 -7.40
C PRO A 38 10.80 -8.20 -5.99
N LYS A 39 10.67 -9.48 -5.63
CA LYS A 39 11.15 -9.99 -4.33
C LYS A 39 12.65 -9.72 -4.14
N ASP A 40 13.43 -9.77 -5.21
CA ASP A 40 14.88 -9.54 -5.17
C ASP A 40 15.21 -8.14 -4.66
N LYS A 41 14.42 -7.13 -5.07
CA LYS A 41 14.57 -5.75 -4.59
C LYS A 41 14.26 -5.63 -3.09
N ILE A 42 13.24 -6.36 -2.62
CA ILE A 42 12.91 -6.43 -1.18
C ILE A 42 14.03 -7.10 -0.39
N MET A 43 14.62 -8.17 -0.94
CA MET A 43 15.76 -8.87 -0.33
C MET A 43 16.99 -7.97 -0.27
N GLU A 44 17.31 -7.27 -1.35
CA GLU A 44 18.42 -6.31 -1.40
C GLU A 44 18.24 -5.19 -0.36
N MET A 45 17.04 -4.62 -0.26
CA MET A 45 16.71 -3.62 0.77
C MET A 45 16.89 -4.21 2.17
N THR A 46 16.42 -5.44 2.38
CA THR A 46 16.55 -6.17 3.65
C THR A 46 18.03 -6.38 4.02
N ASP A 47 18.85 -6.84 3.08
CA ASP A 47 20.28 -7.08 3.25
C ASP A 47 21.03 -5.77 3.55
N MET A 48 20.69 -4.70 2.83
CA MET A 48 21.26 -3.38 3.05
C MET A 48 20.90 -2.82 4.44
N LEU A 49 19.66 -2.99 4.89
CA LEU A 49 19.22 -2.59 6.23
C LEU A 49 19.92 -3.38 7.32
N LEU A 50 20.05 -4.69 7.12
CA LEU A 50 20.73 -5.59 8.05
C LEU A 50 22.23 -5.24 8.13
N ALA A 51 22.88 -4.99 7.01
CA ALA A 51 24.28 -4.57 6.96
C ALA A 51 24.50 -3.22 7.66
N LYS A 52 23.56 -2.28 7.53
CA LYS A 52 23.70 -0.92 8.08
C LYS A 52 23.31 -0.80 9.55
N HIS A 53 22.31 -1.53 10.01
CA HIS A 53 21.74 -1.35 11.36
C HIS A 53 21.76 -2.62 12.23
N GLY A 54 22.18 -3.77 11.69
CA GLY A 54 22.28 -5.03 12.41
C GLY A 54 20.97 -5.42 13.10
N ALA A 55 21.04 -5.74 14.39
CA ALA A 55 19.90 -6.12 15.21
C ALA A 55 18.78 -5.06 15.27
N ARG A 56 19.07 -3.78 14.94
CA ARG A 56 18.06 -2.70 14.92
C ARG A 56 17.38 -2.53 13.55
N ALA A 57 17.72 -3.36 12.56
CA ALA A 57 17.15 -3.28 11.22
C ALA A 57 15.61 -3.38 11.21
N GLY A 58 15.03 -4.28 12.00
CA GLY A 58 13.57 -4.42 12.12
C GLY A 58 12.90 -3.16 12.65
N TYR A 59 13.47 -2.54 13.69
CA TYR A 59 12.94 -1.29 14.25
C TYR A 59 13.03 -0.12 13.25
N ARG A 60 14.11 -0.05 12.45
CA ARG A 60 14.22 0.98 11.41
C ARG A 60 13.22 0.79 10.27
N ALA A 61 12.98 -0.45 9.84
CA ALA A 61 11.96 -0.73 8.84
C ALA A 61 10.55 -0.31 9.31
N LEU A 62 10.26 -0.47 10.61
CA LEU A 62 8.98 -0.09 11.21
C LEU A 62 8.79 1.44 11.29
N ILE A 63 9.85 2.19 11.62
CA ILE A 63 9.83 3.66 11.56
C ILE A 63 9.56 4.14 10.14
N GLU A 64 10.18 3.50 9.15
CA GLU A 64 10.05 3.92 7.76
C GLU A 64 8.67 3.56 7.17
N GLU A 65 8.08 2.44 7.61
CA GLU A 65 6.67 2.10 7.33
C GLU A 65 5.74 3.19 7.88
N GLU A 66 5.95 3.62 9.13
CA GLU A 66 5.14 4.66 9.77
C GLU A 66 5.33 6.03 9.10
N HIS A 67 6.55 6.33 8.67
CA HIS A 67 6.85 7.55 7.93
C HIS A 67 6.13 7.57 6.57
N ALA A 68 6.19 6.46 5.83
CA ALA A 68 5.46 6.30 4.57
C ALA A 68 3.95 6.45 4.75
N TRP A 69 3.40 5.90 5.83
CA TRP A 69 1.99 6.07 6.17
C TRP A 69 1.61 7.54 6.44
N ARG A 70 2.43 8.27 7.21
CA ARG A 70 2.20 9.71 7.46
C ARG A 70 2.33 10.58 6.20
N CYS A 71 3.19 10.18 5.27
CA CYS A 71 3.34 10.84 3.97
C CYS A 71 2.23 10.46 2.97
N GLY A 72 1.34 9.52 3.31
CA GLY A 72 0.30 9.03 2.42
C GLY A 72 0.80 8.12 1.29
N ASP A 73 2.05 7.66 1.37
CA ASP A 73 2.64 6.78 0.37
C ASP A 73 2.36 5.30 0.73
N MET A 74 1.17 4.86 0.32
CA MET A 74 0.71 3.50 0.58
C MET A 74 1.55 2.43 -0.15
N VAL A 75 2.19 2.80 -1.26
CA VAL A 75 3.07 1.89 -2.02
C VAL A 75 4.31 1.60 -1.18
N GLN A 76 4.95 2.66 -0.72
CA GLN A 76 6.14 2.59 0.11
C GLN A 76 5.84 1.89 1.44
N GLN A 77 4.68 2.14 2.05
CA GLN A 77 4.21 1.42 3.23
C GLN A 77 4.13 -0.10 2.96
N GLY A 78 3.53 -0.52 1.84
CA GLY A 78 3.43 -1.93 1.48
C GLY A 78 4.79 -2.60 1.23
N ILE A 79 5.75 -1.86 0.67
CA ILE A 79 7.14 -2.31 0.48
C ILE A 79 7.81 -2.54 1.84
N TRP A 80 7.75 -1.55 2.74
CA TRP A 80 8.34 -1.65 4.08
C TRP A 80 7.74 -2.78 4.90
N ARG A 81 6.43 -3.02 4.78
CA ARG A 81 5.75 -4.14 5.43
C ARG A 81 6.20 -5.52 4.94
N ARG A 82 6.73 -5.60 3.72
CA ARG A 82 7.35 -6.82 3.18
C ARG A 82 8.79 -6.96 3.65
N VAL A 83 9.57 -5.88 3.59
CA VAL A 83 10.94 -5.83 4.12
C VAL A 83 10.95 -6.25 5.60
N TYR A 84 10.05 -5.70 6.41
CA TYR A 84 9.91 -6.05 7.82
C TYR A 84 9.58 -7.53 8.04
N ARG A 85 8.67 -8.10 7.22
CA ARG A 85 8.35 -9.53 7.26
C ARG A 85 9.55 -10.42 6.90
N GLU A 86 10.35 -10.04 5.91
CA GLU A 86 11.56 -10.80 5.57
C GLU A 86 12.65 -10.64 6.64
N LEU A 87 12.79 -9.48 7.26
CA LEU A 87 13.67 -9.28 8.42
C LEU A 87 13.26 -10.17 9.60
N GLN A 88 11.97 -10.25 9.92
CA GLN A 88 11.48 -11.14 10.98
C GLN A 88 11.67 -12.63 10.69
N ARG A 89 11.75 -13.04 9.41
CA ARG A 89 12.05 -14.43 9.05
C ARG A 89 13.54 -14.78 9.19
N ARG A 90 14.42 -13.77 9.17
CA ARG A 90 15.88 -13.93 9.15
C ARG A 90 16.55 -13.64 10.50
N GLY A 91 15.89 -12.86 11.36
CA GLY A 91 16.25 -12.66 12.77
C GLY A 91 15.42 -13.52 13.71
#